data_AF-A0A679ITW9-F1
#
_entry.id   AF-A0A679ITW9-F1
#
_cell.length_a   1.000
_cell.length_b   1.000
_cell.length_c   1.000
_cell.angle_alpha   90.00
_cell.angle_beta   90.00
_cell.angle_gamma   90.00
#
_symmetry.space_group_name_H-M   'P 1'
#
loop_
_entity.id
_entity.type
_entity.pdbx_description
1 polymer ?
#
loop_
_entity_poly.entity_id
_entity_poly.type
_entity_poly.pdbx_seq_one_letter_code
_entity_poly.pdbx_strand_id
1 'polypeptide(L)'
;MLDPATFVAHPAPGRSCGTCTLCCKVYDVPAVESVAGQWCRHTRQGRGCAIHPTRPDHCRAFHCLWMTEAWLGAEWKPEKAKMVLALDPVTKNMNVQVDPGQPNAWRREPYYAQLRRWAAASLAQDRLVLVHLNKSTTVILPDRDVALGVFEPGDRIVRREGAGAFDVVKVRVGA
;
A
#
# COMPACT_ATOMS: atom_id res chain seq x y z
N MET A 1 11.42 5.47 17.16
CA MET A 1 11.44 4.55 15.99
C MET A 1 10.43 3.47 16.29
N LEU A 2 9.47 3.21 15.40
CA LEU A 2 8.59 2.05 15.55
C LEU A 2 9.47 0.79 15.41
N ASP A 3 9.46 -0.09 16.40
CA ASP A 3 10.18 -1.36 16.32
C ASP A 3 9.40 -2.31 15.37
N PRO A 4 10.00 -2.75 14.25
CA PRO A 4 9.33 -3.66 13.31
C PRO A 4 8.97 -5.00 13.95
N ALA A 5 9.69 -5.43 14.99
CA ALA A 5 9.43 -6.70 15.68
C ALA A 5 8.12 -6.68 16.48
N THR A 6 7.64 -5.50 16.89
CA THR A 6 6.38 -5.36 17.64
C THR A 6 5.12 -5.42 16.75
N PHE A 7 5.29 -5.39 15.42
CA PHE A 7 4.17 -5.38 14.45
C PHE A 7 4.30 -6.46 13.38
N VAL A 8 4.94 -7.59 13.68
CA VAL A 8 5.02 -8.72 12.75
C VAL A 8 3.62 -9.29 12.55
N ALA A 9 2.99 -8.95 11.43
CA ALA A 9 1.73 -9.57 11.04
C ALA A 9 2.00 -11.05 10.71
N HIS A 10 1.09 -11.97 11.07
CA HIS A 10 1.25 -13.39 10.72
C HIS A 10 0.44 -13.72 9.47
N PRO A 11 0.97 -14.55 8.55
CA PRO A 11 0.19 -15.01 7.41
C PRO A 11 -1.03 -15.81 7.87
N ALA A 12 -2.18 -15.59 7.22
CA ALA A 12 -3.35 -16.44 7.39
C ALA A 12 -3.07 -17.87 6.88
N PRO A 13 -3.78 -18.89 7.37
CA PRO A 13 -3.62 -20.27 6.91
C PRO A 13 -3.71 -20.39 5.38
N GLY A 14 -2.77 -21.15 4.79
CA GLY A 14 -2.70 -21.34 3.34
C GLY A 14 -2.15 -20.16 2.52
N ARG A 15 -1.78 -19.05 3.16
CA ARG A 15 -1.15 -17.91 2.47
C ARG A 15 0.37 -18.06 2.43
N SER A 16 0.92 -17.93 1.23
CA SER A 16 2.35 -17.83 1.00
C SER A 16 2.62 -16.88 -0.17
N CYS A 17 3.78 -16.23 -0.17
CA CYS A 17 4.19 -15.40 -1.30
C CYS A 17 4.24 -16.23 -2.60
N GLY A 18 4.71 -17.48 -2.53
CA GLY A 18 4.96 -18.32 -3.69
C GLY A 18 5.92 -17.62 -4.65
N THR A 19 5.51 -17.44 -5.89
CA THR A 19 6.26 -16.72 -6.94
C THR A 19 6.19 -15.20 -6.81
N CYS A 20 5.28 -14.65 -6.02
CA CYS A 20 5.03 -13.22 -5.99
C CYS A 20 6.19 -12.45 -5.33
N THR A 21 6.73 -11.45 -6.04
CA THR A 21 7.84 -10.60 -5.56
C THR A 21 7.51 -9.10 -5.56
N LEU A 22 6.26 -8.69 -5.78
CA LEU A 22 5.92 -7.29 -6.09
C LEU A 22 6.29 -6.28 -4.99
N CYS A 23 6.31 -6.68 -3.71
CA CYS A 23 6.75 -5.81 -2.62
C CYS A 23 8.20 -5.33 -2.79
N CYS A 24 9.06 -6.12 -3.44
CA CYS A 24 10.44 -5.75 -3.74
C CYS A 24 10.58 -4.71 -4.86
N LYS A 25 9.46 -4.31 -5.49
CA LYS A 25 9.42 -3.25 -6.50
C LYS A 25 8.80 -1.97 -5.97
N VAL A 26 7.72 -2.07 -5.19
CA VAL A 26 6.84 -0.92 -4.92
C VAL A 26 7.18 -0.15 -3.64
N TYR A 27 8.14 -0.62 -2.83
CA TYR A 27 8.55 0.04 -1.60
C TYR A 27 10.00 0.51 -1.64
N ASP A 28 10.26 1.61 -0.94
CA ASP A 28 11.60 1.99 -0.55
C ASP A 28 12.08 1.06 0.57
N VAL A 29 13.29 0.55 0.41
CA VAL A 29 13.97 -0.25 1.42
C VAL A 29 15.41 0.25 1.54
N PRO A 30 15.69 1.17 2.49
CA PRO A 30 17.02 1.73 2.67
C PRO A 30 18.09 0.67 2.95
N ALA A 31 17.77 -0.35 3.75
CA ALA A 31 18.71 -1.38 4.18
C ALA A 31 19.30 -2.24 3.03
N VAL A 32 18.67 -2.23 1.85
CA VAL A 32 19.20 -2.86 0.63
C VAL A 32 19.18 -1.90 -0.57
N GLU A 33 19.12 -0.59 -0.29
CA GLU A 33 19.14 0.46 -1.31
C GLU A 33 18.04 0.29 -2.39
N SER A 34 16.91 -0.34 -2.01
CA SER A 34 15.77 -0.48 -2.92
C SER A 34 15.02 0.84 -2.98
N VAL A 35 14.72 1.29 -4.19
CA VAL A 35 13.93 2.49 -4.44
C VAL A 35 12.56 2.08 -4.96
N ALA A 36 11.51 2.69 -4.40
CA ALA A 36 10.13 2.45 -4.83
C ALA A 36 9.98 2.70 -6.35
N GLY A 37 9.34 1.74 -6.99
CA GLY A 37 9.12 1.65 -8.43
C GLY A 37 10.21 0.92 -9.22
N GLN A 38 11.33 0.59 -8.60
CA GLN A 38 12.40 -0.19 -9.20
C GLN A 38 12.53 -1.55 -8.52
N TRP A 39 12.91 -2.57 -9.28
CA TRP A 39 13.17 -3.88 -8.70
C TRP A 39 14.41 -3.84 -7.79
N CYS A 40 14.26 -4.25 -6.53
CA CYS A 40 15.40 -4.49 -5.65
C CYS A 40 16.40 -5.44 -6.32
N ARG A 41 17.69 -5.07 -6.30
CA ARG A 41 18.80 -5.82 -6.94
C ARG A 41 18.92 -7.27 -6.48
N HIS A 42 18.44 -7.60 -5.29
CA HIS A 42 18.49 -8.95 -4.74
C HIS A 42 17.31 -9.82 -5.18
N THR A 43 16.28 -9.24 -5.78
CA THR A 43 15.09 -9.96 -6.21
C THR A 43 15.40 -10.82 -7.43
N ARG A 44 14.91 -12.06 -7.42
CA ARG A 44 14.77 -12.90 -8.60
C ARG A 44 13.28 -12.88 -8.94
N GLN A 45 12.89 -12.01 -9.87
CA GLN A 45 11.47 -11.77 -10.19
C GLN A 45 10.75 -13.09 -10.45
N GLY A 46 9.61 -13.31 -9.79
CA GLY A 46 8.85 -14.57 -9.91
C GLY A 46 9.43 -15.76 -9.12
N ARG A 47 10.59 -15.60 -8.47
CA ARG A 47 11.36 -16.70 -7.85
C ARG A 47 11.85 -16.39 -6.43
N GLY A 48 11.48 -15.24 -5.86
CA GLY A 48 11.85 -14.84 -4.51
C GLY A 48 13.11 -13.96 -4.42
N CYS A 49 13.82 -14.04 -3.30
CA CYS A 49 14.96 -13.17 -3.00
C CYS A 49 16.27 -13.97 -2.94
N ALA A 50 17.31 -13.49 -3.62
CA ALA A 50 18.64 -14.13 -3.66
C ALA A 50 19.35 -14.12 -2.30
N ILE A 51 18.99 -13.18 -1.42
CA ILE A 51 19.50 -13.10 -0.04
C ILE A 51 18.43 -13.47 0.98
N HIS A 52 17.42 -14.27 0.60
CA HIS A 52 16.28 -14.55 1.49
C HIS A 52 16.67 -14.95 2.93
N PRO A 53 17.67 -15.83 3.17
CA PRO A 53 18.09 -16.18 4.52
C PRO A 53 18.63 -15.00 5.34
N THR A 54 19.29 -14.05 4.70
CA THR A 54 19.97 -12.89 5.32
C THR A 54 19.26 -11.56 5.02
N ARG A 55 18.01 -11.61 4.54
CA ARG A 55 17.23 -10.41 4.24
C ARG A 55 17.05 -9.56 5.51
N PRO A 56 17.03 -8.23 5.40
CA PRO A 56 16.93 -7.37 6.58
C PRO A 56 15.57 -7.51 7.27
N ASP A 57 15.48 -7.06 8.52
CA ASP A 57 14.34 -7.34 9.39
C ASP A 57 13.01 -6.80 8.85
N HIS A 58 12.99 -5.61 8.25
CA HIS A 58 11.76 -5.08 7.65
C HIS A 58 11.24 -5.99 6.51
N CYS A 59 12.12 -6.61 5.70
CA CYS A 59 11.74 -7.58 4.66
C CYS A 59 11.22 -8.89 5.26
N ARG A 60 11.63 -9.21 6.50
CA ARG A 60 11.21 -10.42 7.22
C ARG A 60 9.90 -10.20 7.96
N ALA A 61 9.68 -9.01 8.50
CA ALA A 61 8.49 -8.63 9.26
C ALA A 61 7.29 -8.28 8.36
N PHE A 62 7.54 -7.88 7.10
CA PHE A 62 6.47 -7.46 6.20
C PHE A 62 5.68 -8.64 5.61
N HIS A 63 4.36 -8.62 5.85
CA HIS A 63 3.38 -9.40 5.11
C HIS A 63 2.33 -8.44 4.54
N CYS A 64 2.04 -8.55 3.24
CA CYS A 64 1.00 -7.72 2.62
C CYS A 64 -0.39 -8.12 3.10
N LEU A 65 -1.38 -7.25 2.90
CA LEU A 65 -2.74 -7.49 3.37
C LEU A 65 -3.35 -8.79 2.84
N TRP A 66 -3.03 -9.18 1.59
CA TRP A 66 -3.46 -10.47 1.04
C TRP A 66 -2.86 -11.68 1.78
N MET A 67 -1.66 -11.55 2.33
CA MET A 67 -1.03 -12.58 3.15
C MET A 67 -1.70 -12.71 4.52
N THR A 68 -2.18 -11.62 5.10
CA THR A 68 -2.67 -11.58 6.48
C THR A 68 -4.19 -11.73 6.57
N GLU A 69 -4.92 -11.30 5.55
CA GLU A 69 -6.39 -11.23 5.57
C GLU A 69 -7.04 -12.32 4.70
N ALA A 70 -7.73 -13.25 5.34
CA ALA A 70 -8.39 -14.36 4.64
C ALA A 70 -9.50 -13.89 3.69
N TRP A 71 -10.15 -12.75 3.96
CA TRP A 71 -11.25 -12.20 3.16
C TRP A 71 -10.80 -11.61 1.81
N LEU A 72 -9.50 -11.41 1.58
CA LEU A 72 -8.98 -11.00 0.28
C LEU A 72 -8.85 -12.22 -0.65
N GLY A 73 -9.67 -12.25 -1.70
CA GLY A 73 -9.66 -13.32 -2.70
C GLY A 73 -8.33 -13.44 -3.47
N ALA A 74 -8.19 -14.53 -4.23
CA ALA A 74 -6.98 -14.79 -5.02
C ALA A 74 -6.70 -13.71 -6.09
N GLU A 75 -7.74 -13.01 -6.55
CA GLU A 75 -7.66 -11.85 -7.42
C GLU A 75 -6.87 -10.69 -6.82
N TRP A 76 -6.80 -10.57 -5.48
CA TRP A 76 -6.01 -9.55 -4.79
C TRP A 76 -4.55 -9.95 -4.56
N LYS A 77 -4.14 -11.16 -4.95
CA LYS A 77 -2.73 -11.56 -4.85
C LYS A 77 -1.89 -10.57 -5.67
N PRO A 78 -0.82 -9.98 -5.12
CA PRO A 78 -0.19 -8.83 -5.77
C PRO A 78 0.31 -9.07 -7.20
N GLU A 79 0.79 -10.28 -7.51
CA GLU A 79 1.20 -10.63 -8.87
C GLU A 79 0.05 -10.63 -9.90
N LYS A 80 -1.20 -10.81 -9.45
CA LYS A 80 -2.42 -10.73 -10.28
C LYS A 80 -3.01 -9.33 -10.29
N ALA A 81 -3.19 -8.74 -9.11
CA ALA A 81 -3.77 -7.41 -8.93
C ALA A 81 -2.88 -6.26 -9.43
N LYS A 82 -1.56 -6.50 -9.50
CA LYS A 82 -0.54 -5.47 -9.75
C LYS A 82 -0.54 -4.36 -8.70
N MET A 83 -0.94 -4.73 -7.47
CA MET A 83 -1.03 -3.85 -6.32
C MET A 83 -0.60 -4.60 -5.06
N VAL A 84 0.12 -3.94 -4.16
CA VAL A 84 0.41 -4.45 -2.81
C VAL A 84 -0.39 -3.62 -1.82
N LEU A 85 -1.28 -4.26 -1.06
CA LEU A 85 -2.07 -3.62 -0.04
C LEU A 85 -1.40 -3.79 1.33
N ALA A 86 -1.48 -2.78 2.18
CA ALA A 86 -1.07 -2.84 3.58
C ALA A 86 -1.90 -1.87 4.42
N LEU A 87 -2.09 -2.15 5.70
CA LEU A 87 -2.63 -1.19 6.65
C LEU A 87 -1.48 -0.45 7.32
N ASP A 88 -1.58 0.88 7.39
CA ASP A 88 -0.67 1.67 8.20
C ASP A 88 -0.84 1.27 9.68
N PRO A 89 0.26 1.00 10.42
CA PRO A 89 0.15 0.49 11.79
C PRO A 89 -0.45 1.50 12.77
N VAL A 90 -0.38 2.79 12.48
CA VAL A 90 -0.84 3.88 13.37
C VAL A 90 -2.23 4.35 12.96
N THR A 91 -2.35 4.89 11.74
CA THR A 91 -3.59 5.49 11.21
C THR A 91 -4.61 4.45 10.78
N LYS A 92 -4.19 3.20 10.56
CA LYS A 92 -5.01 2.13 9.96
C LYS A 92 -5.54 2.49 8.57
N ASN A 93 -4.96 3.50 7.92
CA ASN A 93 -5.24 3.76 6.51
C ASN A 93 -4.80 2.58 5.66
N MET A 94 -5.58 2.27 4.63
CA MET A 94 -5.21 1.26 3.65
C MET A 94 -4.33 1.90 2.58
N ASN A 95 -3.08 1.48 2.51
CA ASN A 95 -2.13 1.85 1.48
C ASN A 95 -2.20 0.82 0.35
N VAL A 96 -2.44 1.29 -0.88
CA VAL A 96 -2.51 0.52 -2.11
C VAL A 96 -1.32 0.94 -2.97
N GLN A 97 -0.22 0.20 -2.89
CA GLN A 97 0.98 0.44 -3.69
C GLN A 97 0.82 -0.18 -5.07
N VAL A 98 0.72 0.64 -6.11
CA VAL A 98 0.49 0.19 -7.50
C VAL A 98 1.83 -0.11 -8.17
N ASP A 99 1.88 -1.22 -8.92
CA ASP A 99 3.01 -1.52 -9.81
C ASP A 99 3.14 -0.42 -10.89
N PRO A 100 4.26 0.32 -10.96
CA PRO A 100 4.44 1.34 -11.98
C PRO A 100 4.50 0.82 -13.40
N GLY A 101 4.73 -0.49 -13.59
CA GLY A 101 4.61 -1.13 -14.89
C GLY A 101 3.16 -1.28 -15.37
N GLN A 102 2.19 -1.15 -14.45
CA GLN A 102 0.75 -1.28 -14.72
C GLN A 102 -0.01 -0.18 -13.94
N PRO A 103 0.23 1.12 -14.23
CA PRO A 103 -0.19 2.24 -13.39
C PRO A 103 -1.72 2.40 -13.26
N ASN A 104 -2.47 1.85 -14.21
CA ASN A 104 -3.93 1.88 -14.23
C ASN A 104 -4.60 0.62 -13.65
N ALA A 105 -3.84 -0.32 -13.09
CA ALA A 105 -4.40 -1.59 -12.61
C ALA A 105 -5.48 -1.41 -11.54
N TRP A 106 -5.30 -0.45 -10.63
CA TRP A 106 -6.25 -0.15 -9.56
C TRP A 106 -7.60 0.42 -10.05
N ARG A 107 -7.64 0.94 -11.28
CA ARG A 107 -8.87 1.45 -11.93
C ARG A 107 -9.65 0.37 -12.68
N ARG A 108 -9.11 -0.85 -12.78
CA ARG A 108 -9.78 -1.96 -13.46
C ARG A 108 -10.79 -2.60 -12.52
N GLU A 109 -11.92 -3.03 -13.06
CA GLU A 109 -12.84 -3.87 -12.31
C GLU A 109 -12.27 -5.29 -12.11
N PRO A 110 -12.56 -5.95 -10.97
CA PRO A 110 -13.45 -5.52 -9.88
C PRO A 110 -12.78 -4.61 -8.82
N TYR A 111 -11.50 -4.26 -9.01
CA TYR A 111 -10.70 -3.60 -7.98
C TYR A 111 -11.21 -2.20 -7.68
N TYR A 112 -11.52 -1.41 -8.70
CA TYR A 112 -11.93 -0.01 -8.50
C TYR A 112 -13.21 0.11 -7.69
N ALA A 113 -14.27 -0.62 -8.07
CA ALA A 113 -15.52 -0.64 -7.31
C ALA A 113 -15.30 -1.12 -5.87
N GLN A 114 -14.43 -2.11 -5.65
CA GLN A 114 -14.15 -2.62 -4.31
C GLN A 114 -13.36 -1.62 -3.45
N LEU A 115 -12.36 -0.93 -4.02
CA LEU A 115 -11.61 0.12 -3.32
C LEU A 115 -12.54 1.27 -2.89
N ARG A 116 -13.49 1.68 -3.75
CA ARG A 116 -14.51 2.68 -3.39
C ARG A 116 -15.43 2.22 -2.27
N ARG A 117 -15.84 0.93 -2.27
CA ARG A 117 -16.61 0.35 -1.15
C ARG A 117 -15.84 0.39 0.16
N TRP A 118 -14.54 0.05 0.14
CA TRP A 118 -13.72 0.14 1.35
C TRP A 118 -13.50 1.58 1.79
N ALA A 119 -13.32 2.52 0.86
CA ALA A 119 -13.24 3.94 1.18
C ALA A 119 -14.49 4.40 1.93
N ALA A 120 -15.69 4.11 1.40
CA ALA A 120 -16.96 4.44 2.05
C ALA A 120 -17.11 3.83 3.44
N ALA A 121 -16.80 2.54 3.60
CA ALA A 121 -16.88 1.87 4.90
C ALA A 121 -15.85 2.37 5.92
N SER A 122 -14.73 2.94 5.45
CA SER A 122 -13.61 3.39 6.28
C SER A 122 -13.79 4.82 6.81
N LEU A 123 -14.59 5.65 6.14
CA LEU A 123 -14.81 7.04 6.55
C LEU A 123 -15.37 7.16 7.97
N ALA A 124 -16.35 6.32 8.34
CA ALA A 124 -16.94 6.32 9.69
C ALA A 124 -15.94 5.96 10.79
N GLN A 125 -14.80 5.37 10.44
CA GLN A 125 -13.73 4.98 11.36
C GLN A 125 -12.53 5.93 11.28
N ASP A 126 -12.67 7.08 10.61
CA ASP A 126 -11.61 8.04 10.37
C ASP A 126 -10.39 7.43 9.64
N ARG A 127 -10.66 6.53 8.67
CA ARG A 127 -9.64 5.85 7.86
C ARG A 127 -9.80 6.18 6.37
N LEU A 128 -8.68 6.20 5.67
CA LEU A 128 -8.59 6.50 4.24
C LEU A 128 -8.08 5.30 3.45
N VAL A 129 -8.45 5.24 2.16
CA VAL A 129 -7.83 4.38 1.16
C VAL A 129 -6.92 5.25 0.29
N LEU A 130 -5.62 4.99 0.37
CA LEU A 130 -4.56 5.75 -0.29
C LEU A 130 -3.96 4.90 -1.40
N VAL A 131 -4.07 5.36 -2.64
CA VAL A 131 -3.41 4.76 -3.80
C VAL A 131 -2.10 5.48 -4.06
N HIS A 132 -1.02 4.73 -4.11
CA HIS A 132 0.32 5.24 -4.35
C HIS A 132 0.84 4.73 -5.68
N LEU A 133 1.35 5.65 -6.49
CA LEU A 133 2.08 5.36 -7.72
C LEU A 133 3.42 6.07 -7.64
N ASN A 134 4.48 5.30 -7.39
CA ASN A 134 5.79 5.83 -6.99
C ASN A 134 5.63 6.76 -5.77
N LYS A 135 5.99 8.04 -5.91
CA LYS A 135 5.91 9.04 -4.85
C LYS A 135 4.59 9.81 -4.82
N SER A 136 3.71 9.59 -5.80
CA SER A 136 2.43 10.30 -5.90
C SER A 136 1.34 9.55 -5.17
N THR A 137 0.51 10.27 -4.42
CA THR A 137 -0.62 9.71 -3.65
C THR A 137 -1.95 10.26 -4.17
N THR A 138 -2.92 9.37 -4.31
CA THR A 138 -4.33 9.66 -4.61
C THR A 138 -5.20 9.07 -3.51
N VAL A 139 -6.14 9.84 -2.95
CA VAL A 139 -7.12 9.32 -1.99
C VAL A 139 -8.36 8.90 -2.75
N ILE A 140 -8.84 7.68 -2.50
CA ILE A 140 -10.15 7.24 -3.01
C ILE A 140 -11.21 7.66 -1.99
N LEU A 141 -12.16 8.49 -2.43
CA LEU A 141 -13.38 8.82 -1.71
C LEU A 141 -14.57 8.04 -2.29
N PRO A 142 -15.72 7.98 -1.60
CA PRO A 142 -16.88 7.23 -2.07
C PRO A 142 -17.38 7.69 -3.44
N ASP A 143 -17.26 8.97 -3.75
CA ASP A 143 -17.78 9.64 -4.95
C ASP A 143 -16.71 9.97 -5.99
N ARG A 144 -15.46 10.21 -5.58
CA ARG A 144 -14.37 10.71 -6.44
C ARG A 144 -12.98 10.22 -6.02
N ASP A 145 -12.00 10.40 -6.91
CA ASP A 145 -10.58 10.23 -6.61
C ASP A 145 -9.95 11.62 -6.40
N VAL A 146 -9.21 11.83 -5.32
CA VAL A 146 -8.54 13.11 -5.01
C VAL A 146 -7.02 12.95 -5.16
N ALA A 147 -6.47 13.49 -6.24
CA ALA A 147 -5.03 13.44 -6.50
C ALA A 147 -4.28 14.46 -5.62
N LEU A 148 -3.57 13.99 -4.60
CA LEU A 148 -2.77 14.83 -3.69
C LEU A 148 -1.33 15.08 -4.17
N GLY A 149 -0.89 14.27 -5.15
CA GLY A 149 0.44 14.37 -5.75
C GLY A 149 1.54 13.87 -4.81
N VAL A 150 2.76 14.38 -5.03
CA VAL A 150 3.95 14.03 -4.25
C VAL A 150 3.94 14.75 -2.90
N PHE A 151 4.34 14.06 -1.84
CA PHE A 151 4.50 14.62 -0.50
C PHE A 151 5.95 14.99 -0.23
N GLU A 152 6.17 16.19 0.26
CA GLU A 152 7.45 16.66 0.76
C GLU A 152 7.54 16.51 2.30
N PRO A 153 8.75 16.56 2.88
CA PRO A 153 8.89 16.63 4.33
C PRO A 153 8.05 17.77 4.92
N GLY A 154 7.11 17.44 5.82
CA GLY A 154 6.19 18.39 6.45
C GLY A 154 4.80 18.46 5.81
N ASP A 155 4.57 17.80 4.68
CA ASP A 155 3.23 17.65 4.12
C ASP A 155 2.41 16.63 4.93
N ARG A 156 1.13 16.95 5.16
CA ARG A 156 0.17 16.05 5.78
C ARG A 156 -1.17 16.08 5.05
N ILE A 157 -1.89 14.97 5.13
CA ILE A 157 -3.28 14.92 4.69
C ILE A 157 -4.14 15.52 5.81
N VAL A 158 -4.98 16.51 5.47
CA VAL A 158 -5.98 17.09 6.37
C VAL A 158 -7.35 16.86 5.78
N ARG A 159 -8.26 16.39 6.63
CA ARG A 159 -9.67 16.22 6.33
C ARG A 159 -10.36 17.57 6.47
N ARG A 160 -11.28 17.86 5.55
CA ARG A 160 -12.16 19.02 5.62
C ARG A 160 -13.59 18.52 5.57
N GLU A 161 -14.41 19.03 6.49
CA GLU A 161 -15.85 18.91 6.41
C GLU A 161 -16.38 20.23 5.89
N GLY A 162 -16.97 20.22 4.70
CA GLY A 162 -17.55 21.41 4.07
C GLY A 162 -18.86 21.05 3.38
N ALA A 163 -19.92 21.80 3.69
CA ALA A 163 -21.25 21.67 3.06
C ALA A 163 -21.78 20.22 2.96
N GLY A 164 -21.61 19.43 4.01
CA GLY A 164 -22.12 18.06 4.08
C GLY A 164 -21.34 17.01 3.28
N ALA A 165 -20.20 17.37 2.70
CA ALA A 165 -19.32 16.44 1.99
C ALA A 165 -17.97 16.29 2.69
N PHE A 166 -17.50 15.04 2.77
CA PHE A 166 -16.15 14.71 3.22
C PHE A 166 -15.14 15.07 2.12
N ASP A 167 -14.08 15.77 2.48
CA ASP A 167 -12.98 16.09 1.56
C ASP A 167 -11.60 15.93 2.22
N VAL A 168 -10.58 15.81 1.38
CA VAL A 168 -9.19 15.65 1.81
C VAL A 168 -8.28 16.57 1.02
N VAL A 169 -7.39 17.26 1.72
CA VAL A 169 -6.40 18.13 1.10
C VAL A 169 -5.01 17.81 1.64
N LYS A 170 -4.00 18.01 0.81
CA LYS A 170 -2.61 18.06 1.26
C LYS A 170 -2.34 19.46 1.77
N VAL A 171 -1.86 19.58 3.00
CA VAL A 171 -1.40 20.85 3.58
C VAL A 171 0.04 20.70 4.04
N ARG A 172 0.80 21.79 3.91
CA ARG A 172 2.14 21.88 4.49
C ARG A 172 2.05 22.41 5.92
N VAL A 173 2.67 21.73 6.87
CA VAL A 173 2.73 22.22 8.25
C VAL A 173 3.71 23.38 8.34
N GLY A 174 3.26 24.54 8.81
CA GLY A 174 4.09 25.73 9.01
C GLY A 174 3.99 26.80 7.92
N ALA A 175 2.96 26.75 7.07
CA ALA A 175 2.54 27.87 6.22
C ALA A 175 1.47 28.71 6.91
#